data_AF-A0A2Z7AQF8-F1
#
_entry.id   AF-A0A2Z7AQF8-F1
#
_cell.length_a   1.000
_cell.length_b   1.000
_cell.length_c   1.000
_cell.angle_alpha   90.00
_cell.angle_beta   90.00
_cell.angle_gamma   90.00
#
_symmetry.space_group_name_H-M   'P 1'
#
loop_
_entity.id
_entity.type
_entity.pdbx_description
1 polymer ?
#
loop_
_entity_poly.entity_id
_entity_poly.type
_entity_poly.pdbx_seq_one_letter_code
_entity_poly.pdbx_strand_id
1 'polypeptide(L)'
;MFLEPVTDVLSMILDSCRRNGEIELGTIVAKEISEMEHVDAGNYVQLAHCFASIAKWDGVGEPWVQMRSLGLKKAPGWSYIEMQGTITSFFHHHSSHPQYANMISLLGKLTTDITEMVYYKVGTHNDHMPKHNPNK
;
A
#
# COMPACT_ATOMS: atom_id res chain seq x y z
N MET A 1 29.46 4.96 18.45
CA MET A 1 28.12 5.55 18.63
C MET A 1 27.23 4.87 17.63
N PHE A 2 26.36 3.97 18.07
CA PHE A 2 25.40 3.32 17.17
C PHE A 2 24.31 4.34 16.84
N LEU A 3 23.91 4.41 15.58
CA LEU A 3 22.78 5.22 15.17
C LEU A 3 21.51 4.53 15.67
N GLU A 4 20.60 5.30 16.26
CA GLU A 4 19.26 4.79 16.58
C GLU A 4 18.61 4.24 15.30
N PRO A 5 17.97 3.07 15.34
CA PRO A 5 17.34 2.48 14.17
C PRO A 5 16.23 3.38 13.66
N VAL A 6 16.26 3.70 12.37
CA VAL A 6 15.21 4.48 11.72
C VAL A 6 13.91 3.67 11.72
N THR A 7 12.79 4.31 12.06
CA THR A 7 11.46 3.67 12.15
C THR A 7 11.09 2.92 10.85
N ASP A 8 11.56 3.40 9.70
CA ASP A 8 11.38 2.75 8.40
C ASP A 8 12.05 1.37 8.31
N VAL A 9 13.28 1.24 8.84
CA VAL A 9 14.02 -0.03 8.83
C VAL A 9 13.34 -1.04 9.76
N LEU A 10 12.94 -0.61 10.95
CA LEU A 10 12.19 -1.45 11.89
C LEU A 10 10.84 -1.88 11.28
N SER A 11 10.15 -0.97 10.59
CA SER A 11 8.91 -1.29 9.88
C SER A 11 9.13 -2.36 8.81
N MET A 12 10.21 -2.30 8.03
CA MET A 12 10.55 -3.33 7.05
C MET A 12 10.82 -4.70 7.71
N ILE A 13 11.56 -4.71 8.83
CA ILE A 13 11.84 -5.93 9.58
C ILE A 13 10.54 -6.53 10.12
N LEU A 14 9.67 -5.71 10.72
CA LEU A 14 8.38 -6.14 11.23
C LEU A 14 7.51 -6.75 10.14
N ASP A 15 7.50 -6.14 8.96
CA ASP A 15 6.74 -6.62 7.82
C ASP A 15 7.28 -7.95 7.27
N SER A 16 8.59 -8.17 7.35
CA SER A 16 9.24 -9.47 7.06
C SER A 16 8.85 -10.51 8.11
N CYS A 17 8.90 -10.15 9.39
CA CYS A 17 8.52 -11.04 10.49
C CYS A 17 7.07 -11.52 10.34
N ARG A 18 6.15 -10.61 10.02
CA ARG A 18 4.74 -10.92 9.74
C ARG A 18 4.59 -11.91 8.58
N ARG A 19 5.30 -11.70 7.47
CA ARG A 19 5.21 -12.58 6.29
C ARG A 19 5.76 -13.98 6.54
N ASN A 20 6.80 -14.08 7.36
CA ASN A 20 7.47 -15.34 7.66
C ASN A 20 6.92 -16.06 8.90
N GLY A 21 6.00 -15.43 9.65
CA GLY A 21 5.44 -15.99 10.88
C GLY A 21 6.39 -15.91 12.09
N GLU A 22 7.39 -15.02 12.05
CA GLU A 22 8.36 -14.80 13.13
C GLU A 22 7.75 -13.92 14.24
N ILE A 23 6.83 -14.49 15.01
CA ILE A 23 6.00 -13.77 15.99
C ILE A 23 6.85 -13.11 17.09
N GLU A 24 7.86 -13.81 17.60
CA GLU A 24 8.71 -13.32 18.69
C GLU A 24 9.51 -12.08 18.26
N LEU A 25 10.22 -12.17 17.13
CA LEU A 25 10.96 -11.05 16.57
C LEU A 25 10.03 -9.89 16.19
N GLY A 26 8.88 -10.18 15.60
CA GLY A 26 7.86 -9.16 15.30
C GLY A 26 7.37 -8.44 16.55
N THR A 27 7.23 -9.14 17.68
CA THR A 27 6.81 -8.54 18.95
C THR A 27 7.90 -7.61 19.51
N ILE A 28 9.17 -8.02 19.44
CA ILE A 28 10.31 -7.20 19.87
C ILE A 28 10.38 -5.91 19.04
N VAL A 29 10.31 -6.03 17.72
CA VAL A 29 10.39 -4.88 16.80
C VAL A 29 9.18 -3.95 16.97
N ALA A 30 7.97 -4.51 17.15
CA ALA A 30 6.78 -3.71 17.40
C ALA A 30 6.87 -2.93 18.73
N LYS A 31 7.46 -3.53 19.78
CA LYS A 31 7.72 -2.85 21.05
C LYS A 31 8.70 -1.70 20.87
N GLU A 32 9.81 -1.93 20.17
CA GLU A 32 10.80 -0.89 19.87
C GLU A 32 10.15 0.31 19.18
N ILE A 33 9.38 0.07 18.10
CA ILE A 33 8.66 1.14 17.38
C ILE A 33 7.69 1.89 18.30
N SER A 34 7.03 1.20 19.23
CA SER A 34 6.08 1.81 20.17
C SER A 34 6.74 2.72 21.21
N GLU A 35 8.01 2.51 21.50
CA GLU A 35 8.78 3.29 22.48
C GLU A 35 9.49 4.50 21.84
N MET A 36 9.54 4.57 20.50
CA MET A 36 10.11 5.71 19.77
C MET A 36 9.23 6.97 19.87
N GLU A 37 9.86 8.15 19.85
CA GLU A 37 9.14 9.42 19.78
C GLU A 37 8.45 9.57 18.40
N HIS A 38 7.13 9.78 18.41
CA HIS A 38 6.34 9.97 17.20
C HIS A 38 6.06 11.46 16.96
N VAL A 39 6.69 12.02 15.93
CA VAL A 39 6.68 13.47 15.69
C VAL A 39 5.65 13.86 14.63
N ASP A 40 5.30 12.94 13.72
CA ASP A 40 4.37 13.21 12.63
C ASP A 40 3.25 12.17 12.49
N ALA A 41 2.27 12.49 11.63
CA ALA A 41 1.14 11.60 11.35
C ALA A 41 1.57 10.25 10.74
N GLY A 42 2.71 10.21 10.03
CA GLY A 42 3.27 8.99 9.46
C GLY A 42 3.71 8.01 10.54
N ASN A 43 4.36 8.50 11.60
CA ASN A 43 4.80 7.66 12.71
C ASN A 43 3.62 7.02 13.46
N TYR A 44 2.54 7.76 13.70
CA TYR A 44 1.32 7.18 14.31
C TYR A 44 0.66 6.13 13.41
N VAL A 45 0.67 6.34 12.09
CA VAL A 45 0.17 5.35 11.13
C VAL A 45 1.05 4.10 11.13
N GLN A 46 2.38 4.26 11.21
CA GLN A 46 3.32 3.15 11.36
C GLN A 46 3.07 2.38 12.66
N LEU A 47 2.84 3.07 13.79
CA LEU A 47 2.52 2.43 15.07
C LEU A 47 1.21 1.61 15.00
N ALA A 48 0.16 2.16 14.38
CA ALA A 48 -1.08 1.42 14.15
C ALA A 48 -0.85 0.18 13.26
N HIS A 49 -0.01 0.30 12.23
CA HIS A 49 0.38 -0.81 11.39
C HIS A 49 1.17 -1.88 12.15
N CYS A 50 1.96 -1.49 13.15
CA CYS A 50 2.68 -2.43 14.01
C CYS A 50 1.73 -3.31 14.82
N PHE A 51 0.75 -2.71 15.50
CA PHE A 51 -0.29 -3.45 16.21
C PHE A 51 -1.06 -4.41 15.30
N ALA A 52 -1.39 -3.97 14.08
CA ALA A 52 -2.05 -4.83 13.09
C ALA A 52 -1.15 -5.99 12.64
N SER A 53 0.15 -5.72 12.46
CA SER A 53 1.13 -6.71 11.98
C SER A 53 1.34 -7.87 12.94
N ILE A 54 1.14 -7.65 14.24
CA ILE A 54 1.20 -8.68 15.29
C ILE A 54 -0.20 -9.19 15.70
N ALA A 55 -1.23 -8.93 14.89
CA ALA A 55 -2.63 -9.29 15.16
C ALA A 55 -3.23 -8.76 16.48
N LYS A 56 -2.64 -7.68 17.03
CA LYS A 56 -3.12 -6.98 18.24
C LYS A 56 -4.10 -5.86 17.86
N TRP A 57 -5.25 -6.26 17.33
CA TRP A 57 -6.27 -5.36 16.76
C TRP A 57 -6.88 -4.38 17.76
N ASP A 58 -6.94 -4.77 19.04
CA ASP A 58 -7.34 -3.94 20.18
C ASP A 58 -6.43 -2.72 20.35
N GLY A 59 -5.13 -2.86 20.08
CA GLY A 59 -4.14 -1.77 20.16
C GLY A 59 -4.13 -0.83 18.95
N VAL A 60 -4.68 -1.25 17.80
CA VAL A 60 -4.61 -0.48 16.55
C VAL A 60 -5.29 0.89 16.67
N GLY A 61 -6.36 1.00 17.48
CA GLY A 61 -7.14 2.22 17.62
C GLY A 61 -6.43 3.35 18.37
N GLU A 62 -5.56 3.02 19.32
CA GLU A 62 -4.91 3.98 20.21
C GLU A 62 -4.03 4.99 19.45
N PRO A 63 -3.14 4.57 18.52
CA PRO A 63 -2.35 5.52 17.73
C PRO A 63 -3.21 6.46 16.89
N TRP A 64 -4.35 6.01 16.35
CA TRP A 64 -5.27 6.87 15.61
C TRP A 64 -5.94 7.92 16.49
N VAL A 65 -6.25 7.57 17.74
CA VAL A 65 -6.82 8.51 18.71
C VAL A 65 -5.77 9.54 19.11
N GLN A 66 -4.55 9.12 19.43
CA GLN A 66 -3.44 10.01 19.77
C GLN A 66 -3.13 10.97 18.62
N MET A 67 -2.97 10.46 17.40
CA MET A 67 -2.75 11.27 16.20
C MET A 67 -3.83 12.36 16.05
N ARG A 68 -5.11 11.99 16.17
CA ARG A 68 -6.23 12.94 16.07
C ARG A 68 -6.23 13.96 17.21
N SER A 69 -5.88 13.55 18.43
CA SER A 69 -5.84 14.44 19.60
C SER A 69 -4.79 15.55 19.47
N LEU A 70 -3.70 15.27 18.74
CA LEU A 70 -2.65 16.23 18.42
C LEU A 70 -2.98 17.10 17.19
N GLY A 71 -4.16 16.93 16.58
CA GLY A 71 -4.54 17.62 15.36
C GLY A 71 -3.80 17.12 14.10
N LEU A 72 -3.02 16.05 14.22
CA LEU A 72 -2.29 15.45 13.10
C LEU A 72 -3.25 14.71 12.17
N LYS A 73 -3.02 14.83 10.88
CA LYS A 73 -3.78 14.15 9.83
C LYS A 73 -2.83 13.45 8.88
N LYS A 74 -3.12 12.19 8.57
CA LYS A 74 -2.41 11.46 7.52
C LYS A 74 -2.53 12.23 6.21
N ALA A 75 -1.40 12.55 5.59
CA ALA A 75 -1.41 13.12 4.25
C ALA A 75 -2.11 12.15 3.28
N PRO A 76 -2.98 12.64 2.39
CA PRO A 76 -3.47 11.82 1.30
C PRO A 76 -2.29 11.34 0.46
N GLY A 77 -2.41 10.13 -0.08
CA GLY A 77 -1.49 9.72 -1.15
C GLY A 77 -1.65 10.69 -2.31
N TRP A 78 -0.55 11.11 -2.92
CA TRP A 78 -0.59 12.03 -4.04
C TRP A 78 0.48 11.68 -5.06
N SER A 79 0.23 12.10 -6.29
CA SER A 79 1.20 12.09 -7.38
C SER A 79 1.10 13.42 -8.11
N TYR A 80 2.02 13.68 -9.03
CA TYR A 80 1.93 14.83 -9.91
C TYR A 80 2.53 14.49 -11.26
N ILE A 81 2.12 15.25 -12.27
CA ILE A 81 2.79 15.27 -13.57
C ILE A 81 3.24 16.70 -13.84
N GLU A 82 4.37 16.84 -14.52
CA GLU A 82 4.85 18.12 -15.02
C GLU A 82 4.81 18.08 -16.55
N MET A 83 4.11 19.04 -17.15
CA MET A 83 4.03 19.18 -18.60
C MET A 83 4.21 20.64 -18.98
N GLN A 84 5.22 20.93 -19.80
CA GLN A 84 5.52 22.29 -20.27
C GLN A 84 5.66 23.30 -19.11
N GLY A 85 6.31 22.90 -18.01
CA GLY A 85 6.49 23.72 -16.81
C GLY A 85 5.23 23.89 -15.95
N THR A 86 4.13 23.21 -16.29
CA THR A 86 2.90 23.20 -15.47
C THR A 86 2.85 21.92 -14.64
N ILE A 87 2.79 22.05 -13.32
CA ILE A 87 2.62 20.94 -12.38
C ILE A 87 1.12 20.73 -12.12
N THR A 88 0.64 19.51 -12.39
CA THR A 88 -0.71 19.08 -12.02
C THR A 88 -0.62 17.98 -10.96
N SER A 89 -1.10 18.28 -9.76
CA SER A 89 -1.12 17.32 -8.64
C SER A 89 -2.43 16.55 -8.58
N PHE A 90 -2.33 15.25 -8.32
CA PHE A 90 -3.43 14.32 -8.14
C PHE A 90 -3.41 13.82 -6.70
N PHE A 91 -4.50 14.02 -5.98
CA PHE A 91 -4.65 13.54 -4.61
C PHE A 91 -5.60 12.35 -4.58
N HIS A 92 -5.29 11.37 -3.75
CA HIS A 92 -6.16 10.23 -3.51
C HIS A 92 -7.54 10.72 -3.06
N HIS A 93 -8.60 10.18 -3.69
CA HIS A 93 -9.99 10.53 -3.43
C HIS A 93 -10.40 11.98 -3.77
N HIS A 94 -9.55 12.73 -4.49
CA HIS A 94 -9.84 14.10 -4.86
C HIS A 94 -10.28 14.22 -6.32
N SER A 95 -11.45 14.82 -6.55
CA SER A 95 -12.06 15.01 -7.87
C SER A 95 -12.05 16.46 -8.35
N SER A 96 -11.32 17.35 -7.65
CA SER A 96 -11.37 18.80 -7.90
C SER A 96 -10.77 19.24 -9.23
N HIS A 97 -10.07 18.35 -9.94
CA HIS A 97 -9.46 18.69 -11.22
C HIS A 97 -10.56 18.92 -12.27
N PRO A 98 -10.57 20.04 -13.02
CA PRO A 98 -11.62 20.34 -13.99
C PRO A 98 -11.82 19.23 -15.04
N GLN A 99 -10.77 18.46 -15.33
CA GLN A 99 -10.80 17.35 -16.28
C GLN A 99 -10.96 15.97 -15.62
N TYR A 100 -11.27 15.89 -14.33
CA TYR A 100 -11.35 14.63 -13.57
C TYR A 100 -12.22 13.58 -14.27
N ALA A 101 -13.42 13.97 -14.72
CA ALA A 101 -14.33 13.07 -15.43
C ALA A 101 -13.71 12.47 -16.71
N ASN A 102 -13.00 13.29 -17.48
CA ASN A 102 -12.33 12.84 -18.71
C ASN A 102 -11.19 11.87 -18.40
N MET A 103 -10.40 12.16 -17.36
CA MET A 103 -9.32 11.28 -16.93
C MET A 103 -9.84 9.92 -16.47
N ILE A 104 -10.89 9.88 -15.64
CA ILE A 104 -11.50 8.62 -15.20
C ILE A 104 -12.09 7.85 -16.36
N SER A 105 -12.76 8.52 -17.30
CA SER A 105 -13.28 7.88 -18.52
C SER A 105 -12.16 7.26 -19.37
N LEU A 106 -11.07 7.99 -19.58
CA LEU A 106 -9.91 7.50 -20.33
C LEU A 106 -9.24 6.32 -19.62
N LEU A 107 -9.02 6.40 -18.30
CA LEU A 107 -8.48 5.30 -17.52
C LEU A 107 -9.37 4.05 -17.61
N GLY A 108 -10.69 4.20 -17.61
CA GLY A 108 -11.62 3.08 -17.79
C GLY A 108 -11.50 2.43 -19.17
N LYS A 109 -11.40 3.24 -20.24
CA LYS A 109 -11.16 2.73 -21.61
C LYS A 109 -9.83 1.98 -21.71
N LEU A 110 -8.74 2.60 -21.27
CA LEU A 110 -7.42 1.98 -21.28
C LEU A 110 -7.37 0.68 -20.48
N THR A 111 -8.06 0.64 -19.34
CA THR A 111 -8.17 -0.59 -18.52
C THR A 111 -8.88 -1.68 -19.31
N THR A 112 -9.97 -1.35 -19.99
CA THR A 112 -10.71 -2.29 -20.84
C THR A 112 -9.82 -2.83 -21.97
N ASP A 113 -9.17 -1.94 -22.72
CA ASP A 113 -8.28 -2.30 -23.83
C ASP A 113 -7.14 -3.21 -23.36
N ILE A 114 -6.50 -2.88 -22.23
CA ILE A 114 -5.43 -3.70 -21.65
C ILE A 114 -5.95 -5.08 -21.25
N THR A 115 -7.13 -5.16 -20.62
CA THR A 115 -7.70 -6.45 -20.21
C THR A 115 -8.04 -7.32 -21.42
N GLU A 116 -8.64 -6.76 -22.48
CA GLU A 116 -8.95 -7.49 -23.71
C GLU A 116 -7.68 -8.03 -24.39
N MET A 117 -6.60 -7.25 -24.44
CA MET A 117 -5.31 -7.73 -24.94
C MET A 117 -4.71 -8.86 -24.09
N VAL A 118 -4.86 -8.81 -22.77
CA VAL A 118 -4.41 -9.89 -21.87
C VAL A 118 -5.23 -11.16 -22.11
N TYR A 119 -6.56 -11.07 -22.21
CA TYR A 119 -7.42 -12.21 -22.54
C TYR A 119 -7.08 -12.82 -23.90
N TYR A 120 -6.83 -11.98 -24.92
CA TYR A 120 -6.40 -12.44 -26.25
C TYR A 120 -5.07 -13.21 -26.17
N LYS A 121 -4.07 -12.70 -25.45
CA LYS A 121 -2.77 -13.38 -25.29
C LYS A 121 -2.87 -14.70 -24.52
N VAL A 122 -3.69 -14.79 -23.48
CA VAL A 122 -3.93 -16.03 -22.74
C VAL A 122 -4.67 -17.06 -23.59
N GLY A 123 -5.61 -16.63 -24.44
CA GLY A 123 -6.32 -17.51 -25.39
C GLY A 123 -5.44 -18.15 -26.46
N THR A 124 -4.36 -17.48 -26.87
CA THR A 124 -3.44 -17.98 -27.93
C THR A 124 -2.42 -19.03 -27.47
N HIS A 125 -2.34 -19.37 -26.18
CA HIS A 125 -1.33 -20.31 -25.66
C HIS A 125 -1.86 -21.72 -25.35
N ASN A 126 -3.14 -22.02 -25.61
CA ASN A 126 -3.78 -23.32 -25.34
C ASN A 126 -4.15 -24.17 -26.56
N ASP A 127 -3.73 -23.80 -27.78
CA ASP A 127 -4.11 -24.53 -28.99
C ASP A 127 -3.23 -25.76 -29.33
N HIS A 128 -2.44 -26.29 -28.40
CA HIS A 128 -1.75 -27.59 -28.59
C HIS A 128 -1.92 -28.50 -27.36
N MET A 129 -3.13 -29.03 -27.18
CA MET A 129 -3.33 -30.27 -26.43
C MET A 129 -3.87 -31.34 -27.39
N PRO A 130 -3.24 -32.53 -27.50
CA PRO A 130 -3.69 -33.57 -28.40
C PRO A 130 -5.08 -34.06 -27.97
N LYS A 131 -6.03 -34.12 -28.91
CA LYS A 131 -7.33 -34.73 -28.67
C LYS A 131 -7.12 -36.21 -28.34
N HIS A 132 -7.34 -36.59 -27.08
CA HIS A 132 -7.40 -37.98 -26.68
C HIS A 132 -8.61 -38.64 -27.36
N ASN A 133 -8.35 -39.58 -28.27
CA ASN A 133 -9.37 -40.42 -28.88
C ASN A 133 -9.84 -41.44 -27.83
N PRO A 134 -11.13 -41.54 -27.48
CA PRO A 134 -11.58 -42.46 -26.44
C PRO A 134 -11.77 -43.92 -26.92
N ASN A 135 -11.32 -44.28 -28.13
CA ASN A 135 -11.49 -45.63 -28.68
C ASN A 135 -10.19 -46.27 -29.22
N LYS A 136 -9.14 -46.39 -28.39
CA LYS A 136 -8.11 -47.43 -28.57
C LYS A 136 -7.35 -47.73 -27.29
#